data_AF-A0A936T983-F1
#
_entry.id   AF-A0A936T983-F1
#
_cell.length_a   1.000
_cell.length_b   1.000
_cell.length_c   1.000
_cell.angle_alpha   90.00
_cell.angle_beta   90.00
_cell.angle_gamma   90.00
#
_symmetry.space_group_name_H-M   'P 1'
#
loop_
_entity.id
_entity.type
_entity.pdbx_description
1 polymer ?
#
loop_
_entity_poly.entity_id
_entity_poly.type
_entity_poly.pdbx_seq_one_letter_code
_entity_poly.pdbx_strand_id
1 'polypeptide(L)' 'MKKKGTTLRDLTVQELQDKLQEERSALAKLRFDHAVSPVENPMLLRSRRREVARVLTELRARELNAKSN' A
#
# COMPACT_ATOMS: atom_id res chain seq x y z
N MET A 1 12.08 -17.42 5.45
CA MET A 1 10.74 -17.85 5.00
C MET A 1 10.12 -16.74 4.14
N LYS A 2 10.19 -16.83 2.79
CA LYS A 2 9.51 -15.86 1.91
C LYS A 2 8.01 -16.14 2.01
N LYS A 3 7.23 -15.26 2.65
CA LYS A 3 5.76 -15.30 2.49
C LYS A 3 5.49 -15.27 0.99
N LYS A 4 4.88 -16.33 0.44
CA LYS A 4 4.11 -16.28 -0.80
C LYS A 4 2.94 -15.32 -0.55
N GLY A 5 3.25 -14.04 -0.42
CA GLY A 5 2.24 -12.99 -0.37
C GLY A 5 1.69 -12.88 -1.78
N THR A 6 0.37 -12.94 -1.90
CA THR A 6 -0.38 -12.52 -3.08
C THR A 6 0.35 -11.37 -3.75
N THR A 7 0.93 -11.65 -4.92
CA THR A 7 1.70 -10.67 -5.66
C THR A 7 0.69 -9.58 -6.04
N LEU A 8 1.04 -8.30 -6.00
CA LEU A 8 0.10 -7.23 -6.40
C LEU A 8 -0.46 -7.43 -7.82
N ARG A 9 0.24 -8.23 -8.63
CA ARG A 9 -0.15 -8.68 -9.97
C ARG A 9 -1.35 -9.63 -9.98
N ASP A 10 -1.53 -10.41 -8.93
CA ASP A 10 -2.60 -11.43 -8.82
C ASP A 10 -3.94 -10.82 -8.41
N LEU A 11 -3.93 -9.58 -7.90
CA LEU A 11 -5.14 -8.85 -7.50
C LEU A 11 -5.78 -8.15 -8.69
N THR A 12 -7.11 -8.09 -8.72
CA THR A 12 -7.88 -7.29 -9.67
C THR A 12 -7.72 -5.80 -9.40
N VAL A 13 -8.13 -4.94 -10.35
CA VAL A 13 -8.08 -3.48 -10.16
C VAL A 13 -8.93 -3.04 -8.97
N GLN A 14 -10.10 -3.66 -8.78
CA GLN A 14 -10.99 -3.36 -7.66
C GLN A 14 -10.35 -3.73 -6.32
N GLU A 15 -9.80 -4.94 -6.20
CA GLU A 15 -9.14 -5.38 -4.97
C GLU A 15 -7.89 -4.54 -4.65
N LEU A 16 -7.16 -4.05 -5.67
CA LEU A 16 -6.06 -3.11 -5.46
C LEU A 16 -6.54 -1.75 -4.93
N GLN A 17 -7.70 -1.26 -5.38
CA GLN A 17 -8.28 -0.02 -4.86
C GLN A 17 -8.78 -0.19 -3.42
N ASP A 18 -9.44 -1.30 -3.11
CA ASP A 18 -9.91 -1.60 -1.76
C ASP A 18 -8.72 -1.71 -0.79
N LYS A 19 -7.68 -2.44 -1.19
CA LYS A 19 -6.44 -2.56 -0.43
C LYS A 19 -5.71 -1.22 -0.26
N LEU A 20 -5.72 -0.37 -1.29
CA LEU A 20 -5.14 0.98 -1.20
C LEU A 20 -5.87 1.81 -0.14
N GLN A 21 -7.19 1.73 -0.09
CA GLN A 21 -8.01 2.46 0.87
C GLN A 21 -7.75 1.98 2.30
N GLU A 22 -7.69 0.67 2.50
CA GLU A 22 -7.37 0.07 3.80
C GLU A 22 -5.97 0.49 4.30
N GLU A 23 -4.94 0.34 3.45
CA GLU A 23 -3.56 0.70 3.81
C GLU A 23 -3.40 2.21 4.06
N ARG A 24 -4.14 3.06 3.33
CA ARG A 24 -4.16 4.51 3.59
C ARG A 24 -4.78 4.84 4.94
N SER A 25 -5.90 4.21 5.28
CA SER A 25 -6.55 4.38 6.58
C SER A 25 -5.62 3.92 7.72
N ALA A 26 -5.01 2.75 7.57
CA ALA A 26 -4.03 2.22 8.51
C ALA A 26 -2.83 3.16 8.69
N LEU A 27 -2.29 3.70 7.58
CA LEU A 27 -1.18 4.66 7.62
C LEU A 27 -1.59 5.98 8.29
N ALA A 28 -2.81 6.47 8.06
CA ALA A 28 -3.32 7.69 8.69
C ALA A 28 -3.43 7.51 10.20
N LYS A 29 -3.98 6.38 10.66
CA LYS A 29 -4.05 6.02 12.07
C LYS A 29 -2.65 5.93 12.69
N LEU A 30 -1.71 5.25 12.03
CA LEU A 30 -0.32 5.13 12.48
C LEU A 30 0.39 6.49 12.59
N ARG A 31 0.11 7.43 11.69
CA ARG A 31 0.64 8.80 11.76
C ARG A 31 0.06 9.58 12.92
N PHE A 32 -1.25 9.44 13.16
CA PHE A 32 -1.92 10.05 14.30
C PHE A 32 -1.37 9.51 15.61
N ASP A 33 -1.32 8.18 15.75
CA ASP A 33 -0.77 7.49 16.91
C ASP A 33 0.68 7.94 17.17
N HIS A 34 1.52 8.06 16.12
CA HIS A 34 2.89 8.57 16.22
C HIS A 34 3.02 10.03 16.64
N ALA A 35 2.06 10.88 16.26
CA ALA A 35 2.04 12.28 16.66
C ALA A 35 1.61 12.45 18.12
N VAL A 36 0.73 11.59 18.61
CA VAL A 36 0.26 11.59 20.01
C VAL A 36 1.28 10.95 20.95
N SER A 37 1.88 9.84 20.53
CA SER A 37 2.93 9.14 21.26
C SER A 37 4.00 8.66 20.29
N PRO A 38 5.28 9.05 20.46
CA PRO A 38 6.35 8.59 19.58
C PRO A 38 6.41 7.06 19.55
N VAL A 39 5.89 6.48 18.46
CA VAL A 39 5.85 5.03 18.21
C VAL A 39 7.24 4.40 18.40
N GLU A 40 7.32 3.31 19.16
CA GLU A 40 8.55 2.55 19.43
C GLU A 40 9.27 2.07 18.17
N ASN A 41 8.54 1.82 17.08
CA ASN A 41 9.11 1.31 15.84
C ASN A 41 8.78 2.16 14.59
N PRO A 42 9.59 3.19 14.28
CA PRO A 42 9.43 4.02 13.07
C PRO A 42 9.59 3.24 11.76
N MET A 43 10.17 2.02 11.77
CA MET A 43 10.27 1.20 10.56
C MET A 43 8.91 0.75 10.05
N LEU A 44 7.92 0.57 10.93
CA LEU A 44 6.56 0.19 10.54
C LEU A 44 5.93 1.25 9.64
N LEU A 45 6.08 2.52 10.00
CA LEU A 45 5.60 3.66 9.20
C LEU A 45 6.28 3.69 7.82
N ARG A 46 7.58 3.38 7.76
CA ARG A 46 8.32 3.28 6.50
C ARG A 46 7.83 2.11 5.63
N SER A 47 7.56 0.94 6.23
CA SER A 47 7.05 -0.23 5.51
C SER A 47 5.66 0.02 4.92
N ARG A 48 4.73 0.56 5.72
CA ARG A 48 3.36 0.89 5.28
C ARG A 48 3.35 1.92 4.14
N ARG A 49 4.18 2.97 4.23
CA ARG A 49 4.36 3.92 3.12
C ARG A 49 4.84 3.24 1.83
N ARG A 50 5.75 2.27 1.93
CA ARG A 50 6.22 1.51 0.75
C ARG A 50 5.14 0.61 0.18
N GLU A 51 4.31 -0.01 1.01
CA GLU A 51 3.18 -0.83 0.52
C GLU A 51 2.18 0.01 -0.27
N VAL A 52 1.76 1.16 0.25
CA VAL A 52 0.90 2.11 -0.47
C VAL A 52 1.52 2.51 -1.82
N ALA A 53 2.82 2.85 -1.83
CA ALA A 53 3.51 3.22 -3.06
C ALA A 53 3.54 2.09 -4.10
N ARG A 54 3.73 0.83 -3.66
CA ARG A 54 3.71 -0.33 -4.56
C ARG A 54 2.34 -0.55 -5.19
N VAL A 55 1.26 -0.43 -4.41
CA VAL A 55 -0.12 -0.56 -4.92
C VAL A 55 -0.42 0.53 -5.95
N LEU A 56 -0.06 1.78 -5.65
CA LEU A 56 -0.21 2.90 -6.59
C LEU A 56 0.59 2.70 -7.88
N THR A 57 1.80 2.17 -7.78
CA THR A 57 2.65 1.89 -8.95
C THR A 57 2.02 0.84 -9.85
N GLU A 58 1.46 -0.23 -9.27
CA GLU A 58 0.76 -1.28 -10.02
C GLU A 58 -0.50 -0.75 -10.71
N LEU A 59 -1.34 0.02 -9.99
CA LEU A 59 -2.52 0.66 -10.58
C LEU A 59 -2.12 1.55 -11.77
N ARG A 60 -1.07 2.37 -11.60
CA ARG A 60 -0.58 3.23 -12.68
C ARG A 60 -0.02 2.45 -13.86
N ALA A 61 0.69 1.35 -13.62
CA ALA A 61 1.20 0.50 -14.70
C ALA A 61 0.04 -0.08 -15.53
N ARG A 62 -1.04 -0.51 -14.87
CA ARG A 62 -2.25 -1.01 -15.55
C ARG A 62 -2.95 0.08 -16.35
N GLU A 63 -3.09 1.29 -15.80
CA GLU A 63 -3.64 2.44 -16.52
C GLU A 63 -2.84 2.79 -17.77
N LEU A 64 -1.50 2.75 -17.70
CA LEU A 64 -0.64 3.06 -18.84
C LEU A 64 -0.76 1.98 -19.92
N ASN A 65 -0.76 0.70 -19.54
CA ASN A 65 -0.96 -0.41 -20.48
C ASN A 65 -2.33 -0.35 -21.18
N ALA A 66 -3.38 0.07 -20.47
CA ALA A 66 -4.72 0.24 -21.03
C ALA A 66 -4.83 1.43 -22.00
N LYS A 67 -3.96 2.44 -21.88
CA LYS A 67 -3.94 3.62 -22.76
C LYS A 67 -3.07 3.46 -24.01
N SER A 68 -2.13 2.51 -23.99
CA SER A 68 -1.19 2.24 -25.09
C SER A 68 -1.73 1.29 -26.16
N ASN A 69 -3.02 0.98 -26.14
CA ASN A 69 -3.71 0.10 -27.09
C ASN A 69 -5.03 0.74 -27.53
#